data_AF-A0AAN6EGG3-F1
#
_entry.id   AF-A0AAN6EGG3-F1
#
_cell.length_a   1.000
_cell.length_b   1.000
_cell.length_c   1.000
_cell.angle_alpha   90.00
_cell.angle_beta   90.00
_cell.angle_gamma   90.00
#
_symmetry.space_group_name_H-M   'P 1'
#
loop_
_entity.id
_entity.type
_entity.pdbx_description
1 polymer ?
#
loop_
_entity_poly.entity_id
_entity_poly.type
_entity_poly.pdbx_seq_one_letter_code
_entity_poly.pdbx_strand_id
1 'polypeptide(L)' 'DAGASLAGVVVAIDRQERGRESDQSAIQEIESEYGVPVIAVVTLGSIVEYLQEKGGEYSTMAAKMEDYRVQYGAQY' A
#
# COMPACT_ATOMS: atom_id res chain seq x y z
N ASP A 1 -5.37 -16.54 26.56
CA ASP A 1 -4.53 -15.39 26.18
C ASP A 1 -3.21 -15.38 26.93
N ALA A 2 -2.13 -14.95 26.27
CA ALA A 2 -0.79 -14.86 26.87
C ALA A 2 -0.50 -13.51 27.56
N GLY A 3 -1.50 -12.62 27.68
CA GLY A 3 -1.37 -11.32 28.34
C GLY A 3 -0.65 -10.23 27.53
N ALA A 4 -0.43 -10.45 26.23
CA ALA A 4 0.21 -9.47 25.34
C ALA A 4 -0.81 -8.52 24.70
N SER A 5 -0.35 -7.32 24.34
CA SER A 5 -1.09 -6.33 23.56
C SER A 5 -0.48 -6.17 22.18
N LEU A 6 -1.32 -6.08 21.15
CA LEU A 6 -0.85 -5.78 19.79
C LEU A 6 -0.37 -4.34 19.73
N ALA A 7 0.90 -4.13 19.40
CA ALA A 7 1.49 -2.79 19.29
C ALA A 7 1.38 -2.21 17.87
N GLY A 8 1.29 -3.07 16.86
CA GLY A 8 1.26 -2.70 15.45
C GLY A 8 1.70 -3.85 14.55
N VAL A 9 1.60 -3.65 13.25
CA VAL A 9 2.01 -4.60 12.21
C VAL A 9 3.06 -3.96 11.32
N VAL A 10 4.10 -4.70 10.96
CA VAL A 10 5.09 -4.26 9.97
C VAL A 10 4.99 -5.15 8.75
N VAL A 11 4.84 -4.54 7.57
CA VAL A 11 4.77 -5.23 6.29
C VAL A 11 5.87 -4.76 5.35
N ALA A 12 6.26 -5.62 4.42
CA ALA A 12 7.27 -5.26 3.43
C ALA A 12 6.74 -4.20 2.46
N ILE A 13 5.53 -4.39 1.93
CA ILE A 13 4.96 -3.54 0.88
C ILE A 13 3.51 -3.20 1.22
N ASP A 14 3.19 -1.90 1.22
CA ASP A 14 1.83 -1.40 1.09
C ASP A 14 1.51 -1.18 -0.39
N ARG A 15 0.60 -1.98 -0.92
CA ARG A 15 0.16 -1.89 -2.32
C ARG A 15 -0.72 -0.68 -2.58
N GLN A 16 -1.27 -0.05 -1.53
CA GLN A 16 -2.17 1.10 -1.61
C GLN A 16 -3.39 0.87 -2.52
N GLU A 17 -3.83 -0.38 -2.64
CA GLU A 17 -4.97 -0.79 -3.45
C GLU A 17 -6.20 -1.05 -2.59
N ARG A 18 -7.38 -0.77 -3.12
CA ARG A 18 -8.66 -1.05 -2.46
C ARG A 18 -8.98 -2.54 -2.43
N GLY A 19 -9.70 -2.96 -1.41
CA GLY A 19 -10.27 -4.30 -1.32
C GLY A 19 -11.28 -4.58 -2.44
N ARG A 20 -11.69 -5.84 -2.60
CA ARG A 20 -12.68 -6.19 -3.63
C ARG A 20 -14.07 -5.62 -3.36
N GLU A 21 -14.43 -5.54 -2.09
CA GLU A 21 -15.77 -5.16 -1.61
C GLU A 21 -15.77 -3.79 -0.91
N SER A 22 -14.66 -3.04 -1.00
CA SER A 22 -14.41 -1.84 -0.20
C SER A 22 -13.59 -0.83 -1.00
N ASP A 23 -13.78 0.45 -0.71
CA ASP A 23 -12.91 1.53 -1.20
C ASP A 23 -11.65 1.72 -0.34
N GLN A 24 -11.58 1.02 0.80
CA GLN A 24 -10.42 1.01 1.69
C GLN A 24 -9.42 -0.07 1.30
N SER A 25 -8.15 0.13 1.65
CA SER A 25 -7.12 -0.89 1.55
C SER A 25 -7.23 -1.90 2.70
N ALA A 26 -6.66 -3.09 2.50
CA ALA A 26 -6.53 -4.08 3.56
C ALA A 26 -5.76 -3.53 4.78
N ILE A 27 -4.85 -2.58 4.58
CA ILE A 27 -4.14 -1.92 5.67
C ILE A 27 -5.08 -1.03 6.47
N GLN A 28 -5.87 -0.18 5.82
CA GLN A 28 -6.84 0.69 6.50
C GLN A 28 -7.89 -0.13 7.27
N GLU A 29 -8.32 -1.26 6.71
CA GLU A 29 -9.23 -2.19 7.39
C GLU A 29 -8.59 -2.75 8.67
N ILE A 30 -7.33 -3.19 8.63
CA ILE A 30 -6.59 -3.68 9.81
C ILE A 30 -6.41 -2.56 10.86
N GLU A 31 -6.02 -1.36 10.44
CA GLU A 31 -5.86 -0.23 11.35
C GLU A 31 -7.17 0.12 12.05
N SER A 32 -8.29 0.11 11.30
CA SER A 32 -9.61 0.38 11.86
C SER A 32 -10.13 -0.75 12.76
N GLU A 33 -9.91 -2.01 12.40
CA GLU A 33 -10.41 -3.17 13.15
C GLU A 33 -9.65 -3.35 14.47
N TYR A 34 -8.33 -3.18 14.44
CA TYR A 34 -7.48 -3.48 15.59
C TYR A 34 -7.02 -2.24 16.37
N GLY A 35 -7.20 -1.03 15.82
CA GLY A 35 -6.81 0.22 16.47
C GLY A 35 -5.30 0.36 16.66
N VAL A 36 -4.51 -0.31 15.83
CA VAL A 36 -3.05 -0.31 15.87
C VAL A 36 -2.48 0.14 14.53
N PRO A 37 -1.29 0.78 14.51
CA PRO A 37 -0.68 1.20 13.26
C PRO A 37 -0.20 0.01 12.43
N VAL A 38 -0.27 0.16 11.11
CA VAL A 38 0.42 -0.73 10.16
C VAL A 38 1.49 0.08 9.43
N ILE A 39 2.75 -0.34 9.56
CA ILE A 39 3.89 0.35 8.96
C ILE A 39 4.42 -0.48 7.79
N ALA A 40 4.58 0.15 6.63
CA ALA A 40 5.17 -0.47 5.45
C ALA A 40 6.60 -0.01 5.23
N VAL A 41 7.48 -0.93 4.83
CA VAL A 41 8.86 -0.58 4.43
C VAL A 41 8.87 0.20 3.11
N VAL A 42 7.99 -0.14 2.17
CA VAL A 42 7.81 0.58 0.90
C VAL A 42 6.35 0.62 0.50
N THR A 43 5.94 1.67 -0.21
CA THR A 43 4.59 1.80 -0.78
C THR A 43 4.61 1.65 -2.30
N LEU A 44 3.46 1.35 -2.92
CA LEU A 44 3.31 1.41 -4.37
C LEU A 44 3.73 2.78 -4.91
N GLY A 45 3.35 3.88 -4.27
CA GLY A 45 3.78 5.23 -4.64
C GLY A 45 5.30 5.38 -4.66
N SER A 46 5.98 4.86 -3.64
CA SER A 46 7.46 4.88 -3.56
C SER A 46 8.11 4.08 -4.71
N ILE A 47 7.50 2.96 -5.10
CA ILE A 47 7.97 2.14 -6.23
C ILE A 47 7.80 2.89 -7.55
N VAL A 48 6.64 3.53 -7.75
CA VAL A 48 6.36 4.32 -8.96
C VAL A 48 7.35 5.48 -9.08
N GLU A 49 7.56 6.24 -8.01
CA GLU A 49 8.53 7.33 -7.95
C GLU A 49 9.95 6.86 -8.31
N TYR A 50 10.41 5.78 -7.69
CA TYR A 50 11.72 5.19 -8.00
C TYR A 50 11.88 4.81 -9.48
N LEU A 51 10.85 4.20 -10.08
CA LEU A 51 10.89 3.82 -11.50
C LEU A 51 10.86 5.05 -12.44
N GLN A 52 10.14 6.11 -12.06
CA GLN A 52 10.15 7.37 -12.80
C GLN A 52 11.53 8.02 -12.78
N GLU A 53 12.20 8.04 -11.62
CA GLU A 53 13.56 8.56 -11.47
C GLU A 53 14.58 7.78 -12.30
N LYS A 54 14.42 6.45 -12.40
CA LYS A 54 15.30 5.62 -13.25
C LYS A 54 15.16 5.92 -14.74
N GLY A 55 13.95 6.28 -15.18
CA GLY A 55 13.65 6.61 -16.58
C GLY A 55 13.98 5.48 -17.56
N GLY A 56 14.18 5.84 -18.82
CA GLY A 56 14.56 4.89 -19.88
C GLY A 56 13.53 3.78 -20.08
N GLU A 57 13.97 2.53 -20.00
CA GLU A 57 13.10 1.35 -20.16
C GLU A 57 12.04 1.23 -19.05
N TYR A 58 12.26 1.85 -17.89
CA TYR A 58 11.35 1.78 -16.75
C TYR A 58 10.16 2.74 -16.85
N SER A 59 10.22 3.77 -17.71
CA SER A 59 9.14 4.75 -17.86
C SER A 59 7.81 4.10 -18.27
N THR A 60 7.86 3.09 -19.15
CA THR A 60 6.67 2.34 -19.55
C THR A 60 6.09 1.52 -18.40
N MET A 61 6.95 0.97 -17.52
CA MET A 61 6.49 0.25 -16.33
C MET A 61 5.85 1.21 -15.33
N ALA A 62 6.49 2.34 -15.06
CA ALA A 62 5.96 3.37 -14.18
C ALA A 62 4.57 3.86 -14.63
N ALA A 63 4.40 4.11 -15.94
CA ALA A 63 3.11 4.50 -16.50
C ALA A 63 2.02 3.45 -16.27
N LYS A 64 2.31 2.16 -16.50
CA LYS A 64 1.36 1.06 -16.25
C LYS A 64 0.99 0.90 -14.78
N MET A 65 1.96 1.11 -13.88
CA MET A 65 1.71 1.06 -12.44
C MET A 65 0.87 2.25 -11.98
N GLU A 66 1.05 3.41 -12.60
CA GLU A 66 0.21 4.58 -12.35
C GLU A 66 -1.23 4.36 -12.85
N ASP A 67 -1.41 3.80 -14.04
CA ASP A 67 -2.74 3.43 -14.54
C ASP A 67 -3.44 2.45 -13.58
N TYR A 68 -2.69 1.46 -13.07
CA TYR A 68 -3.20 0.52 -12.06
C TYR A 68 -3.59 1.25 -10.77
N ARG A 69 -2.76 2.20 -10.30
CA ARG A 69 -3.04 3.01 -9.10
C ARG A 69 -4.26 3.89 -9.28
N VAL A 70 -4.49 4.46 -10.45
CA VAL A 70 -5.71 5.21 -10.78
C VAL A 70 -6.93 4.29 -10.75
N GLN A 71 -6.81 3.09 -11.31
CA GLN A 71 -7.94 2.16 -11.40
C GLN A 71 -8.31 1.53 -10.05
N TYR A 72 -7.32 1.19 -9.22
CA TYR A 72 -7.49 0.36 -8.01
C TYR A 72 -7.02 1.01 -6.72
N GLY A 73 -6.54 2.26 -6.74
CA GLY A 73 -6.09 2.95 -5.54
C GLY A 73 -7.16 3.02 -4.46
N ALA A 74 -6.75 2.77 -3.22
CA ALA A 74 -7.62 2.97 -2.05
C ALA A 74 -7.87 4.46 -1.79
N GLN A 75 -9.05 4.77 -1.25
CA GLN A 75 -9.41 6.12 -0.81
C GLN A 75 -8.89 6.32 0.62
N TYR A 76 -8.22 7.45 0.87
CA TYR A 76 -7.67 7.83 2.17
C TYR A 76 -8.47 8.96 2.80
#